data_AF-A0A5E4HUY7-F1
#
_entry.id   AF-A0A5E4HUY7-F1
#
_cell.length_a   1.000
_cell.length_b   1.000
_cell.length_c   1.000
_cell.angle_alpha   90.00
_cell.angle_beta   90.00
_cell.angle_gamma   90.00
#
_symmetry.space_group_name_H-M   'P 1'
#
loop_
_entity.id
_entity.type
_entity.pdbx_description
1 polymer ?
#
loop_
_entity_poly.entity_id
_entity_poly.type
_entity_poly.pdbx_seq_one_letter_code
_entity_poly.pdbx_strand_id
1 'polypeptide(L)'
;MNQELIRQIHNKNKNRKRQLSNKNKPDMNDPFAPNLNSTDMVHCFHCGCSYHENEIKWVSKEDVWCCKHYPQCSGIGFGFDIHKEK
;
A
#
# COMPACT_ATOMS: atom_id res chain seq x y z
N MET A 1 -32.43 -1.51 -32.79
CA MET A 1 -31.64 -1.74 -31.55
C MET A 1 -30.26 -2.23 -31.95
N ASN A 2 -29.23 -1.41 -31.78
CA ASN A 2 -27.91 -1.66 -32.35
C ASN A 2 -27.05 -2.50 -31.38
N GLN A 3 -27.13 -3.83 -31.48
CA GLN A 3 -26.45 -4.77 -30.57
C GLN A 3 -24.92 -4.60 -30.55
N GLU A 4 -24.34 -4.09 -31.63
CA GLU A 4 -22.90 -3.80 -31.77
C GLU A 4 -22.45 -2.73 -30.77
N LEU A 5 -23.26 -1.68 -30.56
CA LEU A 5 -22.94 -0.57 -29.66
C LEU A 5 -22.93 -1.02 -28.20
N ILE A 6 -23.86 -1.92 -27.82
CA ILE A 6 -23.93 -2.48 -26.47
C ILE A 6 -22.68 -3.32 -26.17
N ARG A 7 -22.20 -4.11 -27.14
CA ARG A 7 -20.96 -4.89 -27.01
C ARG A 7 -19.73 -4.01 -26.83
N GLN A 8 -19.62 -2.91 -27.59
CA GLN A 8 -18.51 -1.96 -27.46
C GLN A 8 -18.49 -1.28 -26.08
N ILE A 9 -19.66 -0.89 -25.56
CA ILE A 9 -19.79 -0.28 -24.22
C ILE A 9 -19.37 -1.29 -23.13
N HIS A 10 -19.82 -2.54 -23.22
CA HIS A 10 -19.45 -3.59 -22.25
C HIS A 10 -17.93 -3.84 -22.23
N ASN A 11 -17.29 -3.93 -23.40
CA ASN A 11 -15.84 -4.15 -23.50
C ASN A 11 -15.03 -2.96 -22.96
N LYS A 12 -15.45 -1.73 -23.26
CA LYS A 12 -14.82 -0.51 -22.73
C LYS A 12 -14.91 -0.45 -21.20
N ASN A 13 -16.07 -0.80 -20.63
CA ASN A 13 -16.28 -0.83 -19.18
C ASN A 13 -15.48 -1.95 -18.49
N LYS A 14 -15.33 -3.11 -19.13
CA LYS A 14 -14.51 -4.22 -18.63
C LYS A 14 -13.03 -3.85 -18.55
N ASN A 15 -12.51 -3.17 -19.58
CA ASN A 15 -11.12 -2.70 -19.60
C ASN A 15 -10.86 -1.59 -18.57
N ARG A 16 -11.84 -0.69 -18.36
CA ARG A 16 -11.76 0.34 -17.31
C ARG A 16 -11.71 -0.28 -15.91
N LYS A 17 -12.55 -1.27 -15.61
CA LYS A 17 -12.51 -1.99 -14.33
C LYS A 17 -11.18 -2.69 -14.09
N ARG A 18 -10.58 -3.31 -15.12
CA ARG A 18 -9.26 -3.95 -15.04
C ARG A 18 -8.11 -2.97 -14.79
N GLN A 19 -8.19 -1.75 -15.33
CA GLN A 19 -7.18 -0.73 -15.06
C GLN A 19 -7.30 -0.13 -13.65
N LEU A 20 -8.52 0.01 -13.11
CA LEU A 20 -8.69 0.44 -11.71
C LEU A 20 -8.30 -0.64 -10.69
N SER A 21 -8.43 -1.94 -11.01
CA SER A 21 -7.98 -3.01 -10.11
C SER A 21 -6.45 -3.13 -9.98
N ASN A 22 -5.68 -2.49 -10.88
CA ASN A 22 -4.21 -2.50 -10.85
C ASN A 22 -3.59 -1.31 -10.10
N LYS A 23 -4.38 -0.35 -9.61
CA LYS A 23 -3.86 0.88 -8.96
C LYS A 23 -3.62 0.78 -7.45
N ASN A 24 -3.80 -0.40 -6.83
CA ASN A 24 -3.78 -0.51 -5.36
C ASN A 24 -2.64 -1.37 -4.81
N LYS A 25 -1.62 -1.67 -5.61
CA LYS A 25 -0.44 -2.40 -5.12
C LYS A 25 0.69 -1.40 -4.86
N PRO A 26 1.40 -1.50 -3.73
CA PRO A 26 2.57 -0.66 -3.50
C PRO A 26 3.59 -0.90 -4.61
N ASP A 27 4.25 0.16 -5.05
CA ASP A 27 5.39 0.03 -5.94
C ASP A 27 6.54 -0.61 -5.14
N MET A 28 6.85 -1.86 -5.48
CA MET A 28 7.93 -2.61 -4.82
C MET A 28 9.33 -2.09 -5.19
N ASN A 29 9.42 -1.14 -6.15
CA ASN A 29 10.67 -0.43 -6.47
C ASN A 29 10.81 0.90 -5.72
N ASP A 30 9.86 1.24 -4.84
CA ASP A 30 9.99 2.41 -3.97
C ASP A 30 11.20 2.22 -3.03
N PRO A 31 12.20 3.12 -3.04
CA PRO A 31 13.35 3.06 -2.13
C PRO A 31 12.95 3.17 -0.65
N PHE A 32 11.74 3.64 -0.36
CA PHE A 32 11.13 3.71 0.96
C PHE A 32 10.10 2.59 1.20
N ALA A 33 10.05 1.56 0.36
CA ALA A 33 9.30 0.35 0.67
C ALA A 33 10.03 -0.46 1.77
N PRO A 34 9.30 -0.94 2.80
CA PRO A 34 9.85 -1.89 3.74
C PRO A 34 10.11 -3.23 3.05
N ASN A 35 11.13 -3.95 3.52
CA ASN A 35 11.35 -5.32 3.11
C ASN A 35 10.39 -6.25 3.85
N LEU A 36 9.29 -6.65 3.20
CA LEU A 36 8.28 -7.54 3.80
C LEU A 36 8.77 -8.97 4.06
N ASN A 37 9.94 -9.37 3.57
CA ASN A 37 10.57 -10.66 3.88
C ASN A 37 11.59 -10.54 5.02
N SER A 38 11.85 -9.31 5.50
CA SER A 38 12.76 -9.05 6.60
C SER A 38 12.13 -9.42 7.94
N THR A 39 12.95 -9.92 8.85
CA THR A 39 12.61 -10.11 10.27
C THR A 39 13.19 -9.01 11.15
N ASP A 40 13.81 -7.98 10.55
CA ASP A 40 14.39 -6.86 11.29
C ASP A 40 13.32 -6.14 12.11
N MET A 41 13.74 -5.63 13.27
CA MET A 41 12.89 -4.80 14.12
C MET A 41 12.88 -3.36 13.58
N VAL A 42 11.70 -2.78 13.55
CA VAL A 42 11.45 -1.38 13.23
C VAL A 42 10.77 -0.70 14.41
N HIS A 43 11.08 0.57 14.61
CA HIS A 43 10.51 1.42 15.64
C HIS A 43 9.68 2.53 15.00
N CYS A 44 8.45 2.73 15.48
CA CYS A 44 7.61 3.83 15.04
C CYS A 44 7.65 4.98 16.05
N PHE A 45 8.05 6.18 15.62
CA PHE A 45 8.15 7.35 16.49
C PHE A 45 6.82 7.84 17.05
N HIS A 46 5.70 7.59 16.37
CA HIS A 46 4.39 8.08 16.80
C HIS A 46 3.78 7.28 17.94
N CYS A 47 3.92 5.95 17.91
CA CYS A 47 3.38 5.08 18.96
C CYS A 47 4.46 4.55 19.92
N GLY A 48 5.74 4.80 19.64
CA GLY A 48 6.87 4.31 20.44
C GLY A 48 7.03 2.78 20.44
N CYS A 49 6.26 2.05 19.62
CA CYS A 49 6.29 0.60 19.57
C CYS A 49 7.35 0.12 18.59
N SER A 50 8.05 -0.95 18.99
CA SER A 50 8.92 -1.71 18.11
C SER A 50 8.23 -3.01 17.66
N TYR A 51 8.39 -3.37 16.40
CA TYR A 51 7.71 -4.49 15.75
C TYR A 51 8.50 -4.95 14.51
N HIS A 52 8.15 -6.07 13.89
CA HIS A 52 8.89 -6.55 12.72
C HIS A 52 8.57 -5.71 11.47
N GLU A 53 9.56 -5.50 10.61
CA GLU A 53 9.44 -4.74 9.35
C GLU A 53 8.29 -5.25 8.46
N ASN A 54 8.06 -6.57 8.46
CA ASN A 54 6.97 -7.21 7.72
C ASN A 54 5.56 -6.95 8.28
N GLU A 55 5.43 -6.36 9.47
CA GLU A 55 4.15 -5.96 10.06
C GLU A 55 3.70 -4.55 9.60
N ILE A 56 4.53 -3.82 8.84
CA ILE A 56 4.17 -2.53 8.23
C ILE A 56 3.02 -2.73 7.23
N LYS A 57 2.02 -1.84 7.27
CA LYS A 57 0.80 -1.97 6.47
C LYS A 57 0.78 -0.99 5.31
N TRP A 58 0.43 -1.47 4.12
CA TRP A 58 0.12 -0.60 2.98
C TRP A 58 -1.31 -0.06 3.08
N VAL A 59 -1.49 1.26 3.01
CA VAL A 59 -2.80 1.90 2.98
C VAL A 59 -3.07 2.43 1.58
N SER A 60 -3.78 1.64 0.77
CA SER A 60 -4.08 1.96 -0.64
C SER A 60 -4.88 3.24 -0.87
N LYS A 61 -5.63 3.71 0.14
CA LYS A 61 -6.37 4.98 0.07
C LYS A 61 -5.45 6.20 0.06
N GLU A 62 -4.34 6.10 0.78
CA GLU A 62 -3.38 7.19 0.99
C GLU A 62 -2.07 6.94 0.21
N ASP A 63 -1.93 5.78 -0.44
CA ASP A 63 -0.76 5.35 -1.23
C ASP A 63 0.54 5.38 -0.41
N VAL A 64 0.47 5.00 0.86
CA VAL A 64 1.60 5.05 1.79
C VAL A 64 1.71 3.80 2.67
N TRP A 65 2.94 3.49 3.08
CA TRP A 65 3.25 2.53 4.13
C TRP A 65 3.01 3.15 5.51
N CYS A 66 2.28 2.45 6.37
CA CYS A 66 1.87 2.93 7.68
C CYS A 66 2.25 1.95 8.79
N CYS A 67 2.30 2.48 10.01
CA CYS A 67 2.49 1.70 11.22
C CYS A 67 1.48 0.55 11.31
N LYS A 68 1.88 -0.59 11.89
CA LYS A 68 0.99 -1.75 12.09
C LYS A 68 -0.28 -1.41 12.88
N HIS A 69 -0.23 -0.37 13.71
CA HIS A 69 -1.35 0.12 14.51
C HIS A 69 -2.26 1.13 13.78
N TYR A 70 -2.01 1.46 12.51
CA TYR A 70 -2.97 2.26 11.73
C TYR A 70 -4.36 1.59 11.73
N PRO A 71 -5.47 2.33 11.96
CA PRO A 71 -5.58 3.79 12.02
C PRO A 71 -5.41 4.42 13.43
N GLN A 72 -5.09 3.64 14.46
CA GLN A 72 -4.88 4.15 15.83
C GLN A 72 -3.55 4.92 15.97
N CYS A 73 -2.60 4.67 15.07
CA CYS A 73 -1.33 5.37 14.98
C CYS A 73 -1.23 6.12 13.63
N SER A 74 -0.69 7.33 13.66
CA SER A 74 -0.46 8.20 12.50
C SER A 74 0.92 8.06 11.87
N GLY A 75 1.76 7.11 12.30
CA GLY A 75 3.09 6.91 11.73
C GLY A 75 3.03 6.42 10.28
N ILE A 76 3.61 7.19 9.37
CA ILE A 76 3.62 6.98 7.92
C ILE A 76 5.03 7.06 7.33
N GLY A 77 5.29 6.29 6.28
CA GLY A 77 6.56 6.27 5.58
C GLY A 77 7.64 5.48 6.31
N PHE A 78 8.06 4.38 5.70
CA PHE A 78 9.25 3.67 6.15
C PHE A 78 10.50 4.50 5.80
N GLY A 79 11.39 4.67 6.78
CA GLY A 79 12.51 5.61 6.72
C GLY A 79 12.18 7.05 7.13
N PHE A 80 10.92 7.37 7.46
CA PHE A 80 10.48 8.72 7.89
C PHE A 80 9.90 8.74 9.31
N ASP A 81 8.82 7.99 9.55
CA ASP A 81 8.24 7.83 10.90
C ASP A 81 8.55 6.46 11.49
N ILE A 82 8.95 5.50 10.65
CA ILE A 82 9.21 4.11 10.99
C ILE A 82 10.64 3.78 10.57
N HIS A 83 11.52 3.45 11.52
CA HIS A 83 12.96 3.26 11.28
C HIS A 83 13.42 1.90 11.76
N LYS A 84 14.45 1.32 11.13
CA LYS A 84 15.12 0.13 11.65
C LYS A 84 15.75 0.43 13.00
N GLU A 85 15.57 -0.48 13.97
CA GLU A 85 16.38 -0.48 15.19
C GLU A 85 17.82 -0.87 14.81
N LYS A 86 18.79 -0.08 15.25
CA LYS A 86 20.22 -0.30 14.99
C LYS A 86 20.85 -1.14 16.08
#